data_AF-A0A932CEU1-F1
#
_entry.id   AF-A0A932CEU1-F1
#
_cell.length_a   1.000
_cell.length_b   1.000
_cell.length_c   1.000
_cell.angle_alpha   90.00
_cell.angle_beta   90.00
_cell.angle_gamma   90.00
#
_symmetry.space_group_name_H-M   'P 1'
#
loop_
_entity.id
_entity.type
_entity.pdbx_description
1 polymer ?
#
loop_
_entity_poly.entity_id
_entity_poly.type
_entity_poly.pdbx_seq_one_letter_code
_entity_poly.pdbx_strand_id
1 'polypeptide(L)'
;MNSLATQLNRLDLDRIRGYQRLLDFYHGQHWEGRERRGERRLTFNYARTFIDKLTSYLMSGITFAVEAAEDSDKARLRAQRVRRPLNAV
;
A
#
# COMPACT_ATOMS: atom_id res chain seq x y z
N MET A 1 15.52 31.41 8.07
CA MET A 1 15.60 30.12 8.81
C MET A 1 14.38 29.29 8.47
N ASN A 2 14.54 28.22 7.69
CA ASN A 2 13.43 27.29 7.42
C ASN A 2 13.29 26.34 8.61
N SER A 3 12.14 26.34 9.27
CA SER A 3 11.90 25.46 10.41
C SER A 3 11.71 24.01 9.94
N LEU A 4 12.09 23.06 10.79
CA LEU A 4 11.88 21.62 10.57
C LEU A 4 10.42 21.30 10.22
N ALA A 5 9.46 22.02 10.83
CA ALA A 5 8.04 21.86 10.56
C ALA A 5 7.66 22.24 9.12
N THR A 6 8.23 23.31 8.56
CA THR A 6 8.01 23.69 7.16
C THR A 6 8.62 22.66 6.19
N GLN A 7 9.77 22.07 6.54
CA GLN A 7 10.39 21.02 5.74
C GLN A 7 9.55 19.73 5.77
N LEU A 8 9.11 19.30 6.95
CA LEU A 8 8.23 18.13 7.12
C LEU A 8 6.92 18.28 6.35
N ASN A 9 6.27 19.44 6.45
CA ASN A 9 5.01 19.69 5.74
C ASN A 9 5.19 19.60 4.20
N ARG A 10 6.30 20.12 3.65
CA ARG A 10 6.61 19.96 2.22
C ARG A 10 6.82 18.50 1.83
N LEU A 11 7.58 17.75 2.63
CA LEU A 11 7.81 16.32 2.40
C LEU A 11 6.51 15.51 2.47
N ASP A 12 5.60 15.85 3.38
CA ASP A 12 4.28 15.23 3.49
C ASP A 12 3.43 15.49 2.24
N LEU A 13 3.43 16.73 1.73
CA LEU A 13 2.71 17.09 0.50
C LEU A 13 3.25 16.33 -0.71
N ASP A 14 4.57 16.25 -0.86
CA ASP A 14 5.20 15.53 -1.98
C ASP A 14 4.95 14.02 -1.87
N ARG A 15 4.94 13.47 -0.65
CA ARG A 15 4.57 12.06 -0.41
C ARG A 15 3.12 11.78 -0.84
N ILE A 16 2.17 12.61 -0.42
CA ILE A 16 0.75 12.44 -0.77
C ILE A 16 0.55 12.54 -2.28
N ARG A 17 1.20 13.50 -2.95
CA ARG A 17 1.19 13.61 -4.41
C ARG A 17 1.78 12.38 -5.09
N GLY A 18 2.84 11.81 -4.51
CA GLY A 18 3.43 10.55 -4.96
C GLY A 18 2.41 9.40 -4.92
N TYR A 19 1.72 9.22 -3.79
CA TYR A 19 0.70 8.18 -3.64
C TYR A 19 -0.46 8.36 -4.61
N GLN A 20 -0.93 9.59 -4.80
CA GLN A 20 -2.00 9.86 -5.76
C GLN A 20 -1.57 9.46 -7.19
N ARG A 21 -0.37 9.84 -7.62
CA ARG A 21 0.13 9.46 -8.96
C ARG A 21 0.22 7.96 -9.15
N LEU A 22 0.67 7.23 -8.14
CA LEU A 22 0.75 5.76 -8.20
C LEU A 22 -0.64 5.12 -8.25
N LEU A 23 -1.61 5.65 -7.50
CA LEU A 23 -3.00 5.21 -7.55
C LEU A 23 -3.65 5.50 -8.91
N ASP A 24 -3.44 6.70 -9.44
CA ASP A 24 -3.93 7.11 -10.76
C ASP A 24 -3.40 6.16 -11.85
N PHE A 25 -2.10 5.84 -11.78
CA PHE A 25 -1.48 4.86 -12.67
C PHE A 25 -2.10 3.46 -12.54
N TYR A 26 -2.30 2.97 -11.31
CA TYR A 26 -2.97 1.69 -11.05
C TYR A 26 -4.41 1.68 -11.60
N HIS A 27 -5.13 2.80 -11.51
CA HIS A 27 -6.47 2.95 -12.07
C HIS A 27 -6.51 3.18 -13.60
N GLY A 28 -5.35 3.26 -14.26
CA GLY A 28 -5.26 3.36 -15.72
C GLY A 28 -5.19 4.80 -16.26
N GLN A 29 -5.00 5.79 -15.40
CA GLN A 29 -4.73 7.17 -15.79
C GLN A 29 -3.24 7.32 -16.16
N HIS A 30 -2.87 6.79 -17.32
CA HIS A 30 -1.46 6.75 -17.79
C HIS A 30 -1.05 8.01 -18.55
N TRP A 31 -2.02 8.77 -19.03
CA TRP A 31 -1.76 9.92 -19.88
C TRP A 31 -1.64 11.19 -19.05
N GLU A 32 -0.48 11.84 -19.14
CA GLU A 32 -0.24 13.11 -18.47
C GLU A 32 -0.89 14.28 -19.22
N GLY A 33 -1.38 15.25 -18.47
CA GLY A 33 -1.95 16.48 -19.02
C GLY A 33 -3.33 16.32 -19.66
N ARG A 34 -3.89 17.45 -20.09
CA ARG A 34 -5.23 17.50 -20.69
C ARG A 34 -5.24 16.86 -22.07
N GLU A 35 -6.34 16.18 -22.39
CA GLU A 35 -6.61 15.67 -23.73
C GLU A 35 -6.63 16.82 -24.75
N ARG A 36 -5.93 16.65 -25.87
CA ARG A 36 -5.96 17.61 -26.97
C ARG A 36 -7.13 17.32 -27.90
N ARG A 37 -7.65 18.36 -28.57
CA ARG A 37 -8.78 18.21 -29.49
C ARG A 37 -8.45 17.22 -30.61
N GLY A 38 -9.19 16.12 -30.70
CA GLY A 38 -9.02 15.07 -31.70
C GLY A 38 -7.99 13.99 -31.32
N GLU A 39 -7.38 14.08 -30.13
CA GLU A 39 -6.53 13.02 -29.60
C GLU A 39 -7.40 11.82 -29.21
N ARG A 40 -6.98 10.61 -29.60
CA ARG A 40 -7.62 9.38 -29.14
C ARG A 40 -6.64 8.65 -28.25
N ARG A 41 -6.97 8.52 -26.97
CA ARG A 41 -6.17 7.81 -25.97
C ARG A 41 -6.79 6.45 -25.69
N LEU A 42 -5.99 5.41 -25.82
CA LEU A 42 -6.39 4.04 -25.49
C LEU A 42 -5.41 3.48 -24.48
N THR A 43 -5.90 3.15 -23.28
CA THR A 43 -5.09 2.53 -22.24
C THR A 43 -5.48 1.06 -22.10
N PHE A 44 -4.54 0.17 -22.36
CA PHE A 44 -4.66 -1.22 -21.95
C PHE A 44 -3.95 -1.37 -20.60
N ASN A 45 -4.71 -1.42 -19.51
CA ASN A 45 -4.19 -1.37 -18.15
C ASN A 45 -3.60 -2.72 -17.69
N TYR A 46 -2.55 -3.20 -18.37
CA TYR A 46 -1.83 -4.42 -17.99
C TYR A 46 -1.07 -4.27 -16.67
N ALA A 47 -0.68 -3.04 -16.32
CA ALA A 47 0.01 -2.75 -15.07
C ALA A 47 -0.82 -3.20 -13.86
N ARG A 48 -2.12 -2.89 -13.84
CA ARG A 48 -3.03 -3.35 -12.79
C ARG A 48 -3.06 -4.87 -12.68
N THR A 49 -3.29 -5.56 -13.79
CA THR A 49 -3.35 -7.04 -13.79
C THR A 49 -2.05 -7.65 -13.27
N PHE A 50 -0.91 -7.10 -13.66
CA PHE A 50 0.40 -7.55 -13.20
C PHE A 50 0.59 -7.31 -11.69
N ILE A 51 0.26 -6.10 -11.21
CA ILE A 51 0.32 -5.74 -9.79
C ILE A 51 -0.58 -6.66 -8.96
N ASP A 52 -1.81 -6.90 -9.40
CA ASP A 52 -2.76 -7.77 -8.70
C ASP A 52 -2.23 -9.20 -8.62
N LYS A 53 -1.62 -9.70 -9.69
CA LYS A 53 -1.05 -11.05 -9.72
C LYS A 53 0.15 -11.19 -8.79
N LEU A 54 1.09 -10.24 -8.85
CA LEU A 54 2.25 -10.23 -7.95
C LEU A 54 1.82 -10.10 -6.49
N THR A 55 0.88 -9.20 -6.21
CA THR A 55 0.38 -8.98 -4.84
C THR A 55 -0.34 -10.21 -4.33
N SER A 56 -1.13 -10.89 -5.17
CA SER A 56 -1.75 -12.16 -4.81
C SER A 56 -0.72 -13.22 -4.41
N TYR A 57 0.39 -13.35 -5.15
CA TYR A 57 1.47 -14.28 -4.77
C TYR A 57 2.22 -13.84 -3.51
N LEU A 58 2.49 -12.53 -3.38
CA LEU A 58 3.17 -11.99 -2.21
C LEU A 58 2.34 -12.20 -0.93
N MET A 59 1.05 -11.90 -1.00
CA MET A 59 0.13 -12.02 0.15
C MET A 59 -0.25 -13.47 0.42
N SER A 60 -0.23 -14.34 -0.60
CA SER A 60 -0.45 -15.77 -0.44
C SER A 60 0.62 -16.39 0.45
N GLY A 61 0.26 -16.72 1.69
CA GLY A 61 1.14 -17.39 2.65
C GLY A 61 1.75 -16.46 3.69
N ILE A 62 1.46 -15.15 3.65
CA ILE A 62 1.77 -14.26 4.77
C ILE A 62 0.89 -14.66 5.95
N THR A 63 1.52 -14.99 7.08
CA THR A 63 0.84 -15.26 8.35
C THR A 63 1.30 -14.24 9.37
N PHE A 64 0.40 -13.88 10.29
CA PHE A 64 0.74 -12.96 11.36
C PHE A 64 1.48 -13.72 12.46
N ALA A 65 2.72 -13.29 12.73
CA ALA A 65 3.44 -13.70 13.93
C ALA A 65 2.95 -12.86 15.11
N VAL A 66 2.44 -13.51 16.15
CA VAL A 66 2.11 -12.87 17.43
C VAL A 66 3.02 -13.50 18.49
N GLU A 67 3.98 -12.71 18.95
CA GLU A 67 4.92 -13.12 20.00
C GLU A 67 4.39 -12.68 21.37
N ALA A 68 4.72 -13.46 22.41
CA ALA A 68 4.39 -13.08 23.78
C ALA A 68 5.37 -12.00 24.25
N ALA A 69 4.84 -10.90 24.80
CA ALA A 69 5.67 -9.81 25.31
C ALA A 69 6.47 -10.20 26.58
N GLU A 70 6.04 -11.25 27.27
CA GLU A 70 6.65 -11.76 28.50
C GLU A 70 6.82 -13.28 28.41
N ASP A 71 7.84 -13.80 29.09
CA ASP A 71 8.10 -15.24 29.16
C ASP A 71 7.24 -15.91 30.25
N SER A 72 5.92 -15.91 30.05
CA SER A 72 4.97 -16.60 30.91
C SER A 72 3.96 -17.40 30.11
N ASP A 73 3.50 -18.51 30.67
CA ASP A 73 2.51 -19.38 30.00
C ASP A 73 1.19 -18.63 29.72
N LYS A 74 0.79 -17.72 30.62
CA LYS A 74 -0.37 -16.86 30.41
C LYS A 74 -0.19 -15.90 29.24
N ALA A 75 0.99 -15.31 29.06
CA ALA A 75 1.29 -14.42 27.94
C ALA A 75 1.33 -15.18 26.60
N ARG A 76 1.91 -16.39 26.59
CA ARG A 76 1.93 -17.29 25.41
C ARG A 76 0.52 -17.71 24.97
N LEU A 77 -0.36 -18.04 25.93
CA LEU A 77 -1.76 -18.39 25.64
C LEU A 77 -2.55 -17.20 25.08
N ARG A 78 -2.31 -15.98 25.58
CA ARG A 78 -2.92 -14.76 25.03
C ARG A 78 -2.46 -14.48 23.60
N ALA A 79 -1.16 -14.59 23.33
CA ALA A 79 -0.61 -14.44 21.98
C ALA A 79 -1.23 -15.46 20.99
N GLN A 80 -1.36 -16.73 21.38
CA GLN A 80 -1.99 -17.76 20.56
C GLN A 80 -3.48 -17.50 20.30
N ARG A 81 -4.22 -16.98 21.29
CA ARG A 81 -5.63 -16.61 21.14
C ARG A 81 -5.84 -15.49 20.12
N VAL A 82 -4.94 -14.51 20.07
CA VAL A 82 -5.00 -13.40 19.10
C VAL A 82 -4.50 -13.83 17.71
N ARG A 83 -3.51 -14.71 17.64
CA ARG A 83 -2.98 -15.23 16.36
C ARG A 83 -4.04 -15.96 15.54
N ARG A 84 -4.92 -16.73 16.20
CA ARG A 84 -5.94 -17.54 15.51
C ARG A 84 -6.88 -16.74 14.61
N PRO A 85 -7.58 -15.69 15.07
CA PRO A 85 -8.46 -14.90 14.21
C PRO A 85 -7.69 -14.12 13.12
N LEU A 86 -6.45 -13.70 13.38
CA LEU A 86 -5.63 -12.98 12.40
C LEU A 86 -5.27 -13.84 11.17
N ASN A 87 -5.11 -15.15 11.34
CA ASN A 87 -4.78 -16.08 10.24
C ASN A 87 -6.02 -16.74 9.60
N ALA A 88 -7.24 -16.35 10.01
CA ALA A 88 -8.49 -16.88 9.47
C ALA A 88 -9.18 -15.91 8.48
N VAL A 89 -8.56 -14.77 8.19
CA VAL A 89 -8.95 -13.76 7.19
C VAL A 89 -8.14 -13.98 5.92
#